data_AF-A0A3D1GX40-F1
#
_entry.id   AF-A0A3D1GX40-F1
#
_cell.length_a   1.000
_cell.length_b   1.000
_cell.length_c   1.000
_cell.angle_alpha   90.00
_cell.angle_beta   90.00
_cell.angle_gamma   90.00
#
_symmetry.space_group_name_H-M   'P 1'
#
loop_
_entity.id
_entity.type
_entity.pdbx_description
1 polymer ?
#
loop_
_entity_poly.entity_id
_entity_poly.type
_entity_poly.pdbx_seq_one_letter_code
_entity_poly.pdbx_strand_id
1 'polypeptide(L)'
;MVARLSANDHKKLLEEALVGNITYKLLGGTMPYQIMVDGSCFNVYVKVLSSAQLKGSEDVWRAQLPQREDFDEMKAAPIPFIFLGYDSENDVYATWNPHVVKQRLNEAKYVSFYSRLSGQQEAHDEDKFVRKQLNNDGEVLIFPRSQLNSYLVNFAVYFPDNTEYVAIGSKRRKEANDAYRIFNDSRNLSAFAKYLEQNGCNDIEEYCKLIKTFINRNIFSCHRKIFLACDSILEYEDAVKRFLAEEDVQAAIYVTGVNAEDVLDAYVLFLSEKMEEEPEVKTTDAPKACTPKTHVVDSCLKNGKVVRIDDQALLHEIEPFLNTEYRKTIPAMHIVKDYYEAIYTDLHMEFKDWMDLVTHIDWNNCYK
;
A
#
# COMPACT_ATOMS: atom_id res chain seq x y z
N MET A 1 -32.14 -7.67 -21.97
CA MET A 1 -30.82 -8.08 -22.50
C MET A 1 -30.02 -6.79 -22.61
N VAL A 2 -29.18 -6.49 -21.62
CA VAL A 2 -28.40 -5.24 -21.60
C VAL A 2 -27.51 -5.20 -22.84
N ALA A 3 -27.64 -4.16 -23.67
CA ALA A 3 -26.85 -4.02 -24.88
C ALA A 3 -25.35 -4.02 -24.51
N ARG A 4 -24.54 -4.80 -25.23
CA ARG A 4 -23.08 -4.81 -24.99
C ARG A 4 -22.50 -3.50 -25.49
N LEU A 5 -22.23 -2.58 -24.58
CA LEU A 5 -21.50 -1.35 -24.88
C LEU A 5 -20.04 -1.68 -25.18
N SER A 6 -19.55 -1.12 -26.28
CA SER A 6 -18.14 -1.18 -26.65
C SER A 6 -17.30 -0.20 -25.82
N ALA A 7 -15.98 -0.32 -25.89
CA ALA A 7 -15.09 0.68 -25.29
C ALA A 7 -15.31 2.08 -25.90
N ASN A 8 -15.70 2.18 -27.17
CA ASN A 8 -16.00 3.47 -27.80
C ASN A 8 -17.31 4.07 -27.29
N ASP A 9 -18.32 3.24 -27.00
CA ASP A 9 -19.59 3.71 -26.44
C ASP A 9 -19.38 4.25 -25.02
N HIS A 10 -18.60 3.54 -24.19
CA HIS A 10 -18.22 4.03 -22.87
C HIS A 10 -17.42 5.33 -22.93
N LYS A 11 -16.52 5.48 -23.91
CA LYS A 11 -15.77 6.72 -24.13
C LYS A 11 -16.70 7.87 -24.42
N LYS A 12 -17.65 7.67 -25.34
CA LYS A 12 -18.61 8.70 -25.73
C LYS A 12 -19.48 9.14 -24.55
N LEU A 13 -19.99 8.17 -23.77
CA LEU A 13 -20.79 8.47 -22.57
C LEU A 13 -20.01 9.25 -21.52
N LEU A 14 -18.72 8.94 -21.34
CA LEU A 14 -17.80 9.66 -20.46
C LEU A 14 -17.56 11.09 -20.95
N GLU A 15 -17.25 11.26 -22.23
CA GLU A 15 -17.04 12.56 -22.86
C GLU A 15 -18.29 13.43 -22.77
N GLU A 16 -19.47 12.88 -23.06
CA GLU A 16 -20.76 13.59 -22.91
C GLU A 16 -21.00 14.08 -21.48
N ALA A 17 -20.63 13.30 -20.46
CA ALA A 17 -20.77 13.68 -19.06
C ALA A 17 -19.77 14.77 -18.62
N LEU A 18 -18.68 14.97 -19.36
CA LEU A 18 -17.60 15.91 -19.03
C LEU A 18 -17.51 17.10 -19.99
N VAL A 19 -18.22 17.08 -21.12
CA VAL A 19 -18.11 18.09 -22.20
C VAL A 19 -18.44 19.51 -21.75
N GLY A 20 -19.28 19.66 -20.72
CA GLY A 20 -19.62 20.95 -20.13
C GLY A 20 -18.51 21.54 -19.23
N ASN A 21 -17.48 20.77 -18.89
CA ASN A 21 -16.39 21.24 -18.04
C ASN A 21 -15.23 21.78 -18.89
N ILE A 22 -14.96 23.09 -18.77
CA ILE A 22 -13.87 23.78 -19.47
C ILE A 22 -12.46 23.30 -19.07
N THR A 23 -12.31 22.66 -17.92
CA THR A 23 -11.02 22.14 -17.43
C THR A 23 -10.77 20.69 -17.86
N TYR A 24 -11.78 20.02 -18.44
CA TYR A 24 -11.66 18.66 -18.94
C TYR A 24 -10.69 18.59 -20.13
N LYS A 25 -9.75 17.65 -20.07
CA LYS A 25 -8.88 17.27 -21.19
C LYS A 25 -8.74 15.77 -21.26
N LEU A 26 -8.94 15.19 -22.44
CA LEU A 26 -8.51 13.83 -22.73
C LEU A 26 -7.00 13.85 -23.05
N LEU A 27 -6.19 13.25 -22.19
CA LEU A 27 -4.74 13.17 -22.35
C LEU A 27 -4.31 11.99 -23.23
N GLY A 28 -5.05 10.88 -23.17
CA GLY A 28 -4.74 9.68 -23.93
C GLY A 28 -5.53 8.46 -23.47
N GLY A 29 -5.12 7.28 -23.96
CA GLY A 29 -5.71 6.00 -23.61
C GLY A 29 -7.01 5.67 -24.36
N THR A 30 -7.26 4.38 -24.57
CA THR A 30 -8.50 3.88 -25.21
C THR A 30 -9.46 3.25 -24.20
N MET A 31 -8.94 2.81 -23.04
CA MET A 31 -9.63 2.29 -21.85
C MET A 31 -8.56 1.47 -21.10
N PRO A 32 -8.02 1.93 -19.95
CA PRO A 32 -8.38 3.15 -19.22
C PRO A 32 -8.14 4.44 -20.02
N TYR A 33 -8.95 5.45 -19.78
CA TYR A 33 -8.78 6.79 -20.33
C TYR A 33 -7.96 7.62 -19.36
N GLN A 34 -6.95 8.30 -19.88
CA GLN A 34 -6.19 9.28 -19.12
C GLN A 34 -6.84 10.64 -19.34
N ILE A 35 -7.41 11.20 -18.28
CA ILE A 35 -8.10 12.48 -18.32
C ILE A 35 -7.52 13.44 -17.30
N MET A 36 -7.69 14.73 -17.55
CA MET A 36 -7.46 15.79 -16.59
C MET A 36 -8.78 16.52 -16.35
N VAL A 37 -9.10 16.77 -15.09
CA VAL A 37 -10.23 17.61 -14.66
C VAL A 37 -9.73 18.48 -13.53
N ASP A 38 -9.94 19.79 -13.64
CA ASP A 38 -9.53 20.79 -12.65
C ASP A 38 -8.07 20.67 -12.19
N GLY A 39 -7.17 20.44 -13.15
CA GLY A 39 -5.73 20.27 -12.91
C GLY A 39 -5.33 18.91 -12.32
N SER A 40 -6.28 18.05 -11.95
CA SER A 40 -6.02 16.70 -11.44
C SER A 40 -6.10 15.65 -12.55
N CYS A 41 -5.13 14.74 -12.59
CA CYS A 41 -5.08 13.65 -13.56
C CYS A 41 -5.75 12.39 -13.01
N PHE A 42 -6.43 11.63 -13.86
CA PHE A 42 -7.11 10.38 -13.51
C PHE A 42 -6.92 9.32 -14.59
N ASN A 43 -6.78 8.06 -14.17
CA ASN A 43 -6.97 6.89 -15.02
C ASN A 43 -8.41 6.40 -14.82
N VAL A 44 -9.28 6.54 -15.82
CA VAL A 44 -10.70 6.14 -15.73
C VAL A 44 -10.96 4.89 -16.53
N TYR A 45 -11.44 3.83 -15.87
CA TYR A 45 -11.85 2.60 -16.53
C TYR A 45 -13.34 2.36 -16.33
N VAL A 46 -14.06 2.02 -17.40
CA VAL A 46 -15.51 1.85 -17.35
C VAL A 46 -15.89 0.43 -17.77
N LYS A 47 -16.78 -0.21 -17.01
CA LYS A 47 -17.39 -1.49 -17.35
C LYS A 47 -18.89 -1.47 -17.10
N VAL A 48 -19.63 -2.25 -17.87
CA VAL A 48 -21.06 -2.49 -17.63
C VAL A 48 -21.27 -3.17 -16.26
N LEU A 49 -22.23 -2.67 -15.49
CA LEU A 49 -22.79 -3.36 -14.34
C LEU A 49 -23.78 -4.41 -14.81
N SER A 50 -23.74 -5.57 -14.17
CA SER A 50 -24.64 -6.68 -14.48
C SER A 50 -24.99 -7.45 -13.22
N SER A 51 -26.14 -8.12 -13.22
CA SER A 51 -26.49 -9.05 -12.14
C SER A 51 -25.37 -10.05 -11.88
N ALA A 52 -25.01 -10.25 -10.61
CA ALA A 52 -24.00 -11.21 -10.20
C ALA A 52 -24.48 -12.68 -10.29
N GLN A 53 -25.75 -12.91 -10.65
CA GLN A 53 -26.38 -14.23 -10.80
C GLN A 53 -26.24 -15.12 -9.55
N LEU A 54 -26.22 -14.50 -8.36
CA LEU A 54 -26.21 -15.22 -7.09
C LEU A 54 -27.62 -15.74 -6.79
N LYS A 55 -27.73 -17.02 -6.41
CA LYS A 55 -29.03 -17.61 -6.04
C LYS A 55 -29.65 -16.82 -4.88
N GLY A 56 -30.88 -16.35 -5.09
CA GLY A 56 -31.64 -15.60 -4.08
C GLY A 56 -31.22 -14.14 -3.90
N SER A 57 -30.45 -13.56 -4.83
CA SER A 57 -29.98 -12.18 -4.71
C SER A 57 -30.07 -11.41 -6.02
N GLU A 58 -31.29 -11.00 -6.37
CA GLU A 58 -31.58 -10.17 -7.56
C GLU A 58 -30.99 -8.76 -7.46
N ASP A 59 -30.84 -8.27 -6.23
CA ASP A 59 -30.28 -6.95 -5.94
C ASP A 59 -28.76 -6.88 -6.10
N VAL A 60 -28.05 -8.01 -6.15
CA VAL A 60 -26.58 -8.00 -6.20
C VAL A 60 -26.10 -7.90 -7.64
N TRP A 61 -25.54 -6.74 -7.96
CA TRP A 61 -24.91 -6.45 -9.25
C TRP A 61 -23.39 -6.36 -9.08
N ARG A 62 -22.65 -6.45 -10.18
CA ARG A 62 -21.20 -6.31 -10.19
C ARG A 62 -20.67 -5.75 -11.49
N ALA A 63 -19.53 -5.08 -11.42
CA ALA A 63 -18.64 -4.85 -12.53
C ALA A 63 -17.41 -5.76 -12.36
N GLN A 64 -16.87 -6.26 -13.48
CA GLN A 64 -15.69 -7.12 -13.46
C GLN A 64 -14.53 -6.43 -14.17
N LEU A 65 -13.47 -6.17 -13.40
CA LEU A 65 -12.23 -5.58 -13.87
C LEU A 65 -11.31 -6.72 -14.35
N PRO A 66 -10.94 -6.77 -15.65
CA PRO A 66 -10.05 -7.80 -16.18
C PRO A 66 -8.59 -7.51 -15.83
N GLN A 67 -7.74 -8.53 -15.90
CA GLN A 67 -6.29 -8.35 -15.89
C GLN A 67 -5.81 -7.70 -17.21
N ARG A 68 -4.85 -6.77 -17.13
CA ARG A 68 -4.24 -6.12 -18.29
C ARG A 68 -2.79 -5.73 -18.01
N GLU A 69 -1.95 -5.72 -19.03
CA GLU A 69 -0.53 -5.36 -18.91
C GLU A 69 -0.34 -3.89 -18.50
N ASP A 70 -1.16 -2.99 -19.04
CA ASP A 70 -1.12 -1.54 -18.73
C ASP A 70 -1.54 -1.20 -17.29
N PHE A 71 -2.10 -2.15 -16.54
CA PHE A 71 -2.52 -1.91 -15.16
C PHE A 71 -1.37 -1.90 -14.16
N ASP A 72 -0.25 -2.56 -14.45
CA ASP A 72 0.90 -2.59 -13.53
C ASP A 72 1.56 -1.20 -13.46
N GLU A 73 1.74 -0.54 -14.60
CA GLU A 73 2.22 0.85 -14.68
C GLU A 73 1.25 1.81 -13.96
N MET A 74 -0.05 1.64 -14.16
CA MET A 74 -1.06 2.48 -13.50
C MET A 74 -1.18 2.21 -12.01
N LYS A 75 -0.87 1.00 -11.54
CA LYS A 75 -0.79 0.65 -10.12
C LYS A 75 0.38 1.35 -9.44
N ALA A 76 1.53 1.44 -10.12
CA ALA A 76 2.73 2.11 -9.61
C ALA A 76 2.70 3.65 -9.69
N ALA A 77 2.06 4.22 -10.71
CA ALA A 77 1.98 5.68 -10.89
C ALA A 77 1.16 6.34 -9.75
N PRO A 78 1.46 7.56 -9.29
CA PRO A 78 0.70 8.23 -8.22
C PRO A 78 -0.72 8.67 -8.64
N ILE A 79 -1.07 8.52 -9.92
CA ILE A 79 -2.35 8.93 -10.49
C ILE A 79 -3.49 8.03 -9.95
N PRO A 80 -4.61 8.59 -9.46
CA PRO A 80 -5.77 7.80 -9.04
C PRO A 80 -6.34 6.94 -10.18
N PHE A 81 -6.75 5.72 -9.83
CA PHE A 81 -7.45 4.82 -10.74
C PHE A 81 -8.94 4.77 -10.39
N ILE A 82 -9.76 5.42 -11.21
CA ILE A 82 -11.21 5.48 -11.06
C ILE A 82 -11.84 4.34 -11.84
N PHE A 83 -12.46 3.39 -11.13
CA PHE A 83 -13.22 2.32 -11.77
C PHE A 83 -14.72 2.57 -11.67
N LEU A 84 -15.37 2.71 -12.82
CA LEU A 84 -16.81 2.96 -12.94
C LEU A 84 -17.52 1.71 -13.47
N GLY A 85 -18.48 1.22 -12.70
CA GLY A 85 -19.54 0.35 -13.18
C GLY A 85 -20.67 1.19 -13.76
N TYR A 86 -21.06 0.97 -15.01
CA TYR A 86 -22.14 1.69 -15.67
C TYR A 86 -23.40 0.83 -15.79
N ASP A 87 -24.51 1.33 -15.29
CA ASP A 87 -25.83 0.78 -15.54
C ASP A 87 -26.55 1.61 -16.60
N SER A 88 -26.75 1.02 -17.77
CA SER A 88 -27.42 1.69 -18.89
C SER A 88 -28.93 1.80 -18.73
N GLU A 89 -29.55 0.98 -17.87
CA GLU A 89 -31.01 1.03 -17.67
C GLU A 89 -31.39 2.20 -16.76
N ASN A 90 -30.58 2.48 -15.73
CA ASN A 90 -30.77 3.59 -14.80
C ASN A 90 -29.89 4.83 -15.11
N ASP A 91 -29.05 4.80 -16.15
CA ASP A 91 -28.08 5.87 -16.50
C ASP A 91 -27.24 6.38 -15.30
N VAL A 92 -26.74 5.44 -14.49
CA VAL A 92 -25.92 5.73 -13.30
C VAL A 92 -24.53 5.08 -13.40
N TYR A 93 -23.58 5.68 -12.68
CA TYR A 93 -22.33 5.03 -12.34
C TYR A 93 -22.35 4.53 -10.90
N ALA A 94 -21.77 3.34 -10.68
CA ALA A 94 -21.27 2.90 -9.40
C ALA A 94 -19.74 3.00 -9.42
N THR A 95 -19.16 3.52 -8.34
CA THR A 95 -17.71 3.61 -8.14
C THR A 95 -17.35 3.09 -6.75
N TRP A 96 -16.10 2.73 -6.60
CA TRP A 96 -15.52 2.25 -5.35
C TRP A 96 -14.34 3.13 -4.97
N ASN A 97 -13.84 2.98 -3.75
CA ASN A 97 -12.67 3.71 -3.30
C ASN A 97 -11.50 3.53 -4.30
N PRO A 98 -10.97 4.60 -4.91
CA PRO A 98 -9.93 4.51 -5.94
C PRO A 98 -8.65 3.82 -5.49
N HIS A 99 -8.26 4.00 -4.22
CA HIS A 99 -7.08 3.33 -3.66
C HIS A 99 -7.25 1.81 -3.65
N VAL A 100 -8.42 1.37 -3.21
CA VAL A 100 -8.79 -0.05 -3.16
C VAL A 100 -8.89 -0.68 -4.53
N VAL A 101 -9.47 0.05 -5.48
CA VAL A 101 -9.54 -0.40 -6.86
C VAL A 101 -8.12 -0.63 -7.38
N LYS A 102 -7.23 0.32 -7.11
CA LYS A 102 -5.83 0.31 -7.54
C LYS A 102 -5.03 -0.86 -6.93
N GLN A 103 -5.17 -1.12 -5.63
CA GLN A 103 -4.58 -2.29 -4.96
C GLN A 103 -5.01 -3.60 -5.62
N ARG A 104 -6.24 -3.65 -6.10
CA ARG A 104 -6.84 -4.85 -6.68
C ARG A 104 -6.60 -5.00 -8.18
N LEU A 105 -5.84 -4.10 -8.81
CA LEU A 105 -5.41 -4.25 -10.19
C LEU A 105 -4.56 -5.52 -10.33
N ASN A 106 -4.86 -6.32 -11.35
CA ASN A 106 -4.15 -7.55 -11.71
C ASN A 106 -4.10 -8.68 -10.66
N GLU A 107 -4.73 -8.52 -9.49
CA GLU A 107 -4.84 -9.56 -8.45
C GLU A 107 -5.54 -10.85 -8.91
N ALA A 108 -6.25 -10.80 -10.05
CA ALA A 108 -6.73 -11.97 -10.77
C ALA A 108 -7.14 -11.64 -12.20
N LYS A 109 -7.34 -12.70 -12.99
CA LYS A 109 -7.93 -12.62 -14.34
C LYS A 109 -9.19 -11.75 -14.41
N TYR A 110 -10.06 -11.86 -13.40
CA TYR A 110 -11.21 -10.99 -13.21
C TYR A 110 -11.41 -10.69 -11.72
N VAL A 111 -11.45 -9.41 -11.40
CA VAL A 111 -11.72 -8.87 -10.07
C VAL A 111 -13.14 -8.32 -10.06
N SER A 112 -13.99 -8.85 -9.17
CA SER A 112 -15.38 -8.42 -9.07
C SER A 112 -15.52 -7.30 -8.04
N PHE A 113 -16.23 -6.25 -8.43
CA PHE A 113 -16.65 -5.16 -7.57
C PHE A 113 -18.17 -5.11 -7.55
N TYR A 114 -18.76 -5.17 -6.36
CA TYR A 114 -20.19 -5.35 -6.18
C TYR A 114 -20.91 -4.02 -6.01
N SER A 115 -22.15 -3.99 -6.48
CA SER A 115 -23.12 -2.91 -6.34
C SER A 115 -24.49 -3.47 -5.90
N ARG A 116 -25.47 -2.59 -5.73
CA ARG A 116 -26.86 -2.91 -5.40
C ARG A 116 -27.80 -2.27 -6.42
N LEU A 117 -28.72 -3.03 -7.01
CA LEU A 117 -29.68 -2.52 -7.98
C LEU A 117 -30.60 -1.47 -7.32
N SER A 118 -31.03 -1.74 -6.09
CA SER A 118 -31.79 -0.81 -5.25
C SER A 118 -31.10 0.53 -5.08
N GLY A 119 -29.77 0.55 -4.93
CA GLY A 119 -28.99 1.79 -4.87
C GLY A 119 -28.83 2.49 -6.23
N GLN A 120 -28.81 1.74 -7.33
CA GLN A 120 -28.78 2.28 -8.70
C GLN A 120 -30.11 2.97 -9.03
N GLN A 121 -31.23 2.34 -8.70
CA GLN A 121 -32.57 2.90 -8.87
C GLN A 121 -32.75 4.14 -7.98
N GLU A 122 -32.37 4.07 -6.70
CA GLU A 122 -32.44 5.21 -5.79
C GLU A 122 -31.63 6.42 -6.29
N ALA A 123 -30.40 6.19 -6.79
CA ALA A 123 -29.57 7.27 -7.30
C ALA A 123 -30.17 7.93 -8.55
N HIS A 124 -30.75 7.13 -9.44
CA HIS A 124 -31.45 7.61 -10.63
C HIS A 124 -32.72 8.39 -10.28
N ASP A 125 -33.61 7.77 -9.50
CA ASP A 125 -34.95 8.30 -9.23
C ASP A 125 -34.91 9.59 -8.39
N GLU A 126 -33.90 9.72 -7.52
CA GLU A 126 -33.72 10.89 -6.66
C GLU A 126 -32.64 11.87 -7.14
N ASP A 127 -31.98 11.61 -8.28
CA ASP A 127 -30.87 12.40 -8.84
C ASP A 127 -29.80 12.76 -7.78
N LYS A 128 -29.35 11.76 -7.00
CA LYS A 128 -28.45 11.97 -5.87
C LYS A 128 -27.32 10.94 -5.77
N PHE A 129 -26.30 11.29 -5.00
CA PHE A 129 -25.27 10.34 -4.56
C PHE A 129 -25.85 9.40 -3.50
N VAL A 130 -25.73 8.09 -3.73
CA VAL A 130 -26.18 7.02 -2.83
C VAL A 130 -24.99 6.18 -2.40
N ARG A 131 -24.81 6.01 -1.09
CA ARG A 131 -23.83 5.07 -0.52
C ARG A 131 -24.52 3.78 -0.10
N LYS A 132 -23.95 2.63 -0.46
CA LYS A 132 -24.42 1.32 0.01
C LYS A 132 -23.26 0.55 0.64
N GLN A 133 -23.50 0.02 1.83
CA GLN A 133 -22.59 -0.90 2.49
C GLN A 133 -22.75 -2.30 1.89
N LEU A 134 -21.62 -2.99 1.72
CA LEU A 134 -21.46 -4.31 1.17
C LEU A 134 -21.07 -5.27 2.31
N ASN A 135 -21.34 -6.56 2.10
CA ASN A 135 -21.23 -7.57 3.15
C ASN A 135 -19.79 -7.84 3.64
N ASN A 136 -18.79 -7.25 3.02
CA ASN A 136 -17.37 -7.39 3.36
C ASN A 136 -16.78 -6.07 3.85
N ASP A 137 -17.56 -5.30 4.61
CA ASP A 137 -17.22 -3.98 5.14
C ASP A 137 -16.84 -2.98 4.04
N GLY A 138 -17.42 -3.17 2.85
CA GLY A 138 -17.15 -2.35 1.68
C GLY A 138 -18.19 -1.35 1.36
N GLU A 139 -17.77 -0.28 0.71
CA GLU A 139 -18.69 0.74 0.26
C GLU A 139 -18.67 0.85 -1.26
N VAL A 140 -19.86 1.05 -1.82
CA VAL A 140 -20.04 1.51 -3.19
C VAL A 140 -20.77 2.85 -3.15
N LEU A 141 -20.25 3.81 -3.92
CA LEU A 141 -20.90 5.09 -4.17
C LEU A 141 -21.56 5.02 -5.54
N ILE A 142 -22.83 5.40 -5.62
CA ILE A 142 -23.64 5.32 -6.83
C ILE A 142 -24.20 6.70 -7.12
N PHE A 143 -24.16 7.16 -8.36
CA PHE A 143 -24.61 8.49 -8.74
C PHE A 143 -25.01 8.57 -10.23
N PRO A 144 -25.93 9.48 -10.60
CA PRO A 144 -26.29 9.74 -11.99
C PRO A 144 -25.08 10.09 -12.86
N ARG A 145 -25.04 9.59 -14.10
CA ARG A 145 -23.90 9.84 -15.01
C ARG A 145 -23.60 11.33 -15.19
N SER A 146 -24.63 12.18 -15.20
CA SER A 146 -24.54 13.64 -15.26
C SER A 146 -23.69 14.25 -14.13
N GLN A 147 -23.58 13.57 -12.98
CA GLN A 147 -22.83 14.05 -11.81
C GLN A 147 -21.37 13.58 -11.77
N LEU A 148 -20.89 12.91 -12.83
CA LEU A 148 -19.49 12.44 -12.93
C LEU A 148 -18.47 13.55 -12.69
N ASN A 149 -18.71 14.75 -13.22
CA ASN A 149 -17.81 15.88 -13.01
C ASN A 149 -17.73 16.27 -11.52
N SER A 150 -18.89 16.36 -10.86
CA SER A 150 -18.97 16.66 -9.42
C SER A 150 -18.24 15.61 -8.59
N TYR A 151 -18.39 14.33 -8.97
CA TYR A 151 -17.65 13.24 -8.35
C TYR A 151 -16.13 13.41 -8.51
N LEU A 152 -15.62 13.63 -9.73
CA LEU A 152 -14.18 13.68 -9.98
C LEU A 152 -13.50 14.85 -9.24
N VAL A 153 -14.14 16.02 -9.20
CA VAL A 153 -13.60 17.19 -8.47
C VAL A 153 -13.59 16.96 -6.96
N ASN A 154 -14.55 16.21 -6.44
CA ASN A 154 -14.72 15.98 -4.99
C ASN A 154 -14.43 14.53 -4.57
N PHE A 155 -13.72 13.74 -5.36
CA PHE A 155 -13.61 12.30 -5.13
C PHE A 155 -12.98 11.98 -3.76
N ALA A 156 -12.02 12.81 -3.35
CA ALA A 156 -11.38 12.74 -2.03
C ALA A 156 -12.35 13.10 -0.89
N VAL A 157 -13.41 13.88 -1.12
CA VAL A 157 -14.44 14.11 -0.09
C VAL A 157 -15.35 12.88 0.05
N TYR A 158 -15.60 12.19 -1.06
CA TYR A 158 -16.41 10.96 -1.01
C TYR A 158 -15.63 9.79 -0.42
N PHE A 159 -14.32 9.74 -0.64
CA PHE A 159 -13.40 8.79 -0.08
C PHE A 159 -12.30 9.56 0.67
N PRO A 160 -12.62 10.16 1.85
CA PRO A 160 -11.68 10.96 2.65
C PRO A 160 -10.43 10.16 2.98
N ASP A 161 -10.66 8.88 3.20
CA ASP A 161 -9.62 7.91 3.41
C ASP A 161 -9.35 7.20 2.08
N ASN A 162 -8.44 7.76 1.28
CA ASN A 162 -7.86 7.06 0.13
C ASN A 162 -6.93 5.91 0.58
N THR A 163 -7.29 5.20 1.64
CA THR A 163 -6.58 4.15 2.35
C THR A 163 -7.52 3.03 2.84
N GLU A 164 -8.85 3.14 2.63
CA GLU A 164 -9.77 2.68 3.68
C GLU A 164 -10.62 1.42 3.47
N TYR A 165 -10.42 0.63 2.41
CA TYR A 165 -11.21 -0.61 2.29
C TYR A 165 -10.41 -1.90 2.25
N VAL A 166 -10.92 -2.85 3.03
CA VAL A 166 -10.31 -4.14 3.31
C VAL A 166 -11.34 -5.23 3.03
N ALA A 167 -11.12 -6.00 1.97
CA ALA A 167 -11.85 -7.24 1.77
C ALA A 167 -11.30 -8.33 2.73
N ILE A 168 -11.74 -8.30 3.98
CA ILE A 168 -11.42 -9.32 4.98
C ILE A 168 -11.89 -10.69 4.45
N GLY A 169 -10.96 -11.65 4.32
CA GLY A 169 -11.23 -13.01 3.84
C GLY A 169 -10.98 -13.27 2.35
N SER A 170 -10.47 -12.31 1.59
CA SER A 170 -10.01 -12.55 0.22
C SER A 170 -8.76 -13.45 0.21
N LYS A 171 -8.85 -14.65 -0.39
CA LYS A 171 -7.70 -15.54 -0.64
C LYS A 171 -6.58 -14.91 -1.50
N ARG A 172 -6.80 -13.71 -2.05
CA ARG A 172 -5.89 -13.03 -2.99
C ARG A 172 -5.00 -11.94 -2.37
N ARG A 173 -5.30 -11.45 -1.15
CA ARG A 173 -4.40 -10.56 -0.38
C ARG A 173 -3.73 -11.34 0.76
N LYS A 174 -3.08 -12.47 0.42
CA LYS A 174 -2.53 -13.38 1.43
C LYS A 174 -1.50 -12.67 2.32
N GLU A 175 -0.57 -11.94 1.69
CA GLU A 175 0.49 -11.21 2.38
C GLU A 175 -0.04 -10.12 3.32
N ALA A 176 -0.88 -9.19 2.85
CA ALA A 176 -1.49 -8.16 3.70
C ALA A 176 -2.32 -8.75 4.87
N ASN A 177 -3.09 -9.81 4.61
CA ASN A 177 -3.88 -10.46 5.65
C ASN A 177 -2.98 -11.19 6.67
N ASP A 178 -1.90 -11.82 6.20
CA ASP A 178 -0.91 -12.48 7.06
C ASP A 178 -0.12 -11.45 7.88
N ALA A 179 0.29 -10.33 7.28
CA ALA A 179 0.94 -9.20 7.94
C ALA A 179 0.07 -8.68 9.10
N TYR A 180 -1.20 -8.38 8.86
CA TYR A 180 -2.11 -7.92 9.92
C TYR A 180 -2.39 -8.99 10.97
N ARG A 181 -2.56 -10.25 10.55
CA ARG A 181 -2.78 -11.38 11.46
C ARG A 181 -1.60 -11.55 12.41
N ILE A 182 -0.38 -11.49 11.89
CA ILE A 182 0.85 -11.60 12.67
C ILE A 182 1.01 -10.36 13.55
N PHE A 183 0.82 -9.15 13.01
CA PHE A 183 0.90 -7.90 13.77
C PHE A 183 0.04 -7.92 15.04
N ASN A 184 -1.20 -8.40 14.93
CA ASN A 184 -2.15 -8.45 16.05
C ASN A 184 -2.07 -9.76 16.89
N ASP A 185 -1.01 -10.56 16.77
CA ASP A 185 -0.86 -11.83 17.46
C ASP A 185 -0.05 -11.72 18.77
N SER A 186 -0.72 -11.91 19.92
CA SER A 186 -0.08 -11.83 21.23
C SER A 186 1.00 -12.91 21.47
N ARG A 187 1.02 -13.99 20.66
CA ARG A 187 2.07 -15.02 20.74
C ARG A 187 3.45 -14.51 20.34
N ASN A 188 3.52 -13.37 19.65
CA ASN A 188 4.77 -12.75 19.23
C ASN A 188 5.56 -12.10 20.37
N LEU A 189 4.91 -11.75 21.49
CA LEU A 189 5.52 -10.96 22.55
C LEU A 189 6.77 -11.60 23.17
N SER A 190 6.82 -12.93 23.28
CA SER A 190 7.99 -13.63 23.81
C SER A 190 9.19 -13.62 22.86
N ALA A 191 8.93 -13.68 21.55
CA ALA A 191 9.97 -13.57 20.52
C ALA A 191 10.43 -12.11 20.38
N PHE A 192 9.49 -11.17 20.46
CA PHE A 192 9.79 -9.74 20.45
C PHE A 192 10.67 -9.33 21.64
N ALA A 193 10.41 -9.84 22.84
CA ALA A 193 11.26 -9.58 24.01
C ALA A 193 12.71 -10.02 23.79
N LYS A 194 12.92 -11.19 23.18
CA LYS A 194 14.26 -11.70 22.84
C LYS A 194 14.93 -10.86 21.76
N TYR A 195 14.17 -10.44 20.75
CA TYR A 195 14.64 -9.55 19.71
C TYR A 195 15.15 -8.23 20.30
N LEU A 196 14.39 -7.64 21.23
CA LEU A 196 14.80 -6.43 21.95
C LEU A 196 16.06 -6.63 22.79
N GLU A 197 16.18 -7.78 23.48
CA GLU A 197 17.38 -8.14 24.25
C GLU A 197 18.63 -8.25 23.37
N GLN A 198 18.51 -8.91 22.20
CA GLN A 198 19.59 -9.06 21.23
C GLN A 198 20.04 -7.71 20.63
N ASN A 199 19.12 -6.76 20.51
CA ASN A 199 19.38 -5.42 20.00
C ASN A 199 19.71 -4.40 21.12
N GLY A 200 19.95 -4.86 22.35
CA GLY A 200 20.44 -4.00 23.44
C GLY A 200 19.40 -3.02 24.02
N CYS A 201 18.10 -3.31 23.86
CA CYS A 201 17.04 -2.49 24.44
C CYS A 201 16.98 -2.67 25.97
N ASN A 202 16.90 -1.56 26.71
CA ASN A 202 16.83 -1.58 28.18
C ASN A 202 15.39 -1.68 28.72
N ASP A 203 14.40 -1.19 27.99
CA ASP A 203 13.00 -1.05 28.43
C ASP A 203 12.09 -2.15 27.87
N ILE A 204 12.61 -3.39 27.84
CA ILE A 204 11.95 -4.54 27.18
C ILE A 204 10.54 -4.79 27.74
N GLU A 205 10.37 -4.66 29.06
CA GLU A 205 9.09 -4.90 29.73
C GLU A 205 8.03 -3.88 29.30
N GLU A 206 8.39 -2.61 29.23
CA GLU A 206 7.55 -1.49 28.81
C GLU A 206 7.13 -1.60 27.34
N TYR A 207 8.08 -1.95 26.45
CA TYR A 207 7.80 -2.20 25.03
C TYR A 207 6.76 -3.31 24.86
N CYS A 208 7.01 -4.45 25.51
CA CYS A 208 6.09 -5.59 25.48
C CYS A 208 4.72 -5.25 26.07
N LYS A 209 4.69 -4.45 27.15
CA LYS A 209 3.46 -4.04 27.83
C LYS A 209 2.61 -3.13 26.95
N LEU A 210 3.21 -2.23 26.17
CA LEU A 210 2.47 -1.35 25.26
C LEU A 210 1.81 -2.15 24.14
N ILE A 211 2.58 -2.99 23.43
CA ILE A 211 2.04 -3.87 22.38
C ILE A 211 0.94 -4.79 22.94
N LYS A 212 1.17 -5.39 24.10
CA LYS A 212 0.18 -6.23 24.78
C LYS A 212 -1.09 -5.46 25.14
N THR A 213 -0.96 -4.18 25.51
CA THR A 213 -2.10 -3.31 25.80
C THR A 213 -2.91 -3.05 24.54
N PHE A 214 -2.26 -2.72 23.42
CA PHE A 214 -2.95 -2.51 22.14
C PHE A 214 -3.68 -3.76 21.64
N ILE A 215 -3.08 -4.95 21.79
CA ILE A 215 -3.73 -6.22 21.41
C ILE A 215 -4.90 -6.55 22.37
N ASN A 216 -4.65 -6.59 23.69
CA ASN A 216 -5.64 -7.06 24.66
C ASN A 216 -6.85 -6.12 24.81
N ARG A 217 -6.63 -4.81 24.62
CA ARG A 217 -7.72 -3.83 24.61
C ARG A 217 -8.38 -3.68 23.24
N ASN A 218 -8.01 -4.51 22.27
CA ASN A 218 -8.51 -4.48 20.90
C ASN A 218 -8.25 -3.16 20.16
N ILE A 219 -7.27 -2.36 20.57
CA ILE A 219 -7.00 -1.04 19.97
C ILE A 219 -6.52 -1.21 18.52
N PHE A 220 -5.61 -2.16 18.26
CA PHE A 220 -5.25 -2.51 16.88
C PHE A 220 -6.45 -3.04 16.09
N SER A 221 -7.32 -3.83 16.72
CA SER A 221 -8.53 -4.37 16.09
C SER A 221 -9.58 -3.30 15.75
N CYS A 222 -9.69 -2.26 16.57
CA CYS A 222 -10.55 -1.08 16.34
C CYS A 222 -10.02 -0.27 15.15
N HIS A 223 -8.69 -0.11 15.07
CA HIS A 223 -8.00 0.64 14.02
C HIS A 223 -7.45 -0.23 12.90
N ARG A 224 -7.96 -1.46 12.77
CA ARG A 224 -7.44 -2.47 11.84
C ARG A 224 -7.39 -1.99 10.39
N LYS A 225 -8.29 -1.07 10.03
CA LYS A 225 -8.39 -0.49 8.69
C LYS A 225 -7.10 0.24 8.29
N ILE A 226 -6.43 0.91 9.23
CA ILE A 226 -5.19 1.64 8.99
C ILE A 226 -4.08 0.70 8.51
N PHE A 227 -3.97 -0.48 9.14
CA PHE A 227 -2.95 -1.46 8.82
C PHE A 227 -3.31 -2.33 7.61
N LEU A 228 -4.57 -2.75 7.50
CA LEU A 228 -5.06 -3.53 6.37
C LEU A 228 -5.15 -2.73 5.05
N ALA A 229 -5.01 -1.40 5.15
CA ALA A 229 -4.75 -0.51 4.02
C ALA A 229 -3.43 -0.81 3.32
N CYS A 230 -2.47 -1.44 3.98
CA CYS A 230 -1.14 -1.70 3.44
C CYS A 230 -1.11 -3.04 2.68
N ASP A 231 -0.32 -3.13 1.62
CA ASP A 231 -0.18 -4.38 0.85
C ASP A 231 0.80 -5.38 1.48
N SER A 232 1.73 -4.89 2.31
CA SER A 232 2.65 -5.70 3.11
C SER A 232 2.99 -5.03 4.44
N ILE A 233 3.72 -5.74 5.30
CA ILE A 233 4.22 -5.19 6.57
C ILE A 233 5.26 -4.07 6.39
N LEU A 234 5.90 -4.00 5.22
CA LEU A 234 6.92 -2.98 4.90
C LEU A 234 6.32 -1.57 4.76
N GLU A 235 5.01 -1.47 4.53
CA GLU A 235 4.29 -0.21 4.43
C GLU A 235 3.76 0.27 5.79
N TYR A 236 3.98 -0.50 6.87
CA TYR A 236 3.40 -0.18 8.18
C TYR A 236 4.03 1.05 8.84
N GLU A 237 5.19 1.53 8.40
CA GLU A 237 5.80 2.77 8.93
C GLU A 237 4.82 3.96 8.85
N ASP A 238 4.23 4.17 7.68
CA ASP A 238 3.23 5.24 7.49
C ASP A 238 1.90 4.92 8.18
N ALA A 239 1.55 3.64 8.29
CA ALA A 239 0.35 3.19 9.00
C ALA A 239 0.46 3.46 10.52
N VAL A 240 1.65 3.26 11.10
CA VAL A 240 1.95 3.56 12.51
C VAL A 240 1.74 5.04 12.79
N LYS A 241 2.27 5.94 11.94
CA LYS A 241 2.09 7.39 12.09
C LYS A 241 0.61 7.80 12.10
N ARG A 242 -0.19 7.21 11.21
CA ARG A 242 -1.65 7.45 11.17
C ARG A 242 -2.35 6.88 12.40
N PHE A 243 -2.01 5.65 12.80
CA PHE A 243 -2.57 5.00 13.98
C PHE A 243 -2.28 5.79 15.25
N LEU A 244 -1.07 6.31 15.41
CA LEU A 244 -0.70 7.14 16.56
C LEU A 244 -1.42 8.49 16.56
N ALA A 245 -1.93 8.98 15.44
CA ALA A 245 -2.68 10.25 15.41
C ALA A 245 -4.10 10.15 16.00
N GLU A 246 -4.63 8.94 16.23
CA GLU A 246 -5.99 8.70 16.72
C GLU A 246 -6.14 9.06 18.22
N GLU A 247 -7.23 9.75 18.58
CA GLU A 247 -7.45 10.28 19.93
C GLU A 247 -7.52 9.18 21.01
N ASP A 248 -8.16 8.04 20.70
CA ASP A 248 -8.29 6.91 21.62
C ASP A 248 -6.99 6.11 21.76
N VAL A 249 -6.15 6.09 20.70
CA VAL A 249 -4.80 5.53 20.75
C VAL A 249 -3.92 6.38 21.64
N GLN A 250 -3.95 7.71 21.49
CA GLN A 250 -3.25 8.65 22.37
C GLN A 250 -3.64 8.48 23.85
N ALA A 251 -4.93 8.27 24.14
CA ALA A 251 -5.41 7.99 25.50
C ALA A 251 -4.87 6.66 26.07
N ALA A 252 -4.58 5.67 25.22
CA ALA A 252 -4.04 4.37 25.63
C ALA A 252 -2.53 4.38 25.86
N ILE A 253 -1.79 5.29 25.20
CA ILE A 253 -0.33 5.45 25.33
C ILE A 253 0.06 5.98 26.71
N TYR A 254 -0.82 6.73 27.39
CA TYR A 254 -0.58 7.35 28.70
C TYR A 254 -0.29 6.35 29.85
N VAL A 255 -0.25 5.05 29.56
CA VAL A 255 -0.03 3.95 30.52
C VAL A 255 1.45 3.51 30.57
N THR A 256 2.32 4.01 29.68
CA THR A 256 3.73 3.60 29.59
C THR A 256 4.69 4.79 29.48
N GLY A 257 5.90 4.69 30.06
CA GLY A 257 6.92 5.74 30.02
C GLY A 257 7.80 5.76 28.76
N VAL A 258 7.53 4.86 27.81
CA VAL A 258 8.28 4.72 26.55
C VAL A 258 7.55 5.42 25.40
N ASN A 259 8.31 5.86 24.40
CA ASN A 259 7.77 6.44 23.17
C ASN A 259 7.04 5.37 22.35
N ALA A 260 5.77 5.59 22.05
CA ALA A 260 4.94 4.63 21.33
C ALA A 260 5.37 4.43 19.87
N GLU A 261 5.95 5.46 19.23
CA GLU A 261 6.48 5.38 17.87
C GLU A 261 7.66 4.41 17.82
N ASP A 262 8.67 4.63 18.67
CA ASP A 262 9.85 3.75 18.78
C ASP A 262 9.47 2.29 19.07
N VAL A 263 8.46 2.07 19.93
CA VAL A 263 7.97 0.72 20.24
C VAL A 263 7.30 0.05 19.04
N LEU A 264 6.46 0.79 18.31
CA LEU A 264 5.75 0.25 17.15
C LEU A 264 6.68 0.02 15.97
N ASP A 265 7.66 0.90 15.74
CA ASP A 265 8.67 0.74 14.70
C ASP A 265 9.56 -0.47 14.98
N ALA A 266 10.02 -0.64 16.22
CA ALA A 266 10.78 -1.83 16.63
C ALA A 266 9.95 -3.11 16.47
N TYR A 267 8.64 -3.07 16.75
CA TYR A 267 7.75 -4.21 16.60
C TYR A 267 7.49 -4.55 15.13
N VAL A 268 7.28 -3.54 14.27
CA VAL A 268 7.13 -3.73 12.81
C VAL A 268 8.41 -4.30 12.21
N LEU A 269 9.59 -3.83 12.63
CA LEU A 269 10.88 -4.34 12.18
C LEU A 269 11.07 -5.81 12.55
N PHE A 270 10.87 -6.15 13.83
CA PHE A 270 10.90 -7.53 14.32
C PHE A 270 9.99 -8.46 13.50
N LEU A 271 8.78 -8.01 13.19
CA LEU A 271 7.82 -8.81 12.42
C LEU A 271 8.21 -8.93 10.95
N SER A 272 8.81 -7.89 10.37
CA SER A 272 9.31 -7.91 9.00
C SER A 272 10.41 -8.96 8.86
N GLU A 273 11.40 -8.95 9.75
CA GLU A 273 12.47 -9.96 9.80
C GLU A 273 11.90 -11.38 9.99
N LYS A 274 10.94 -11.54 10.92
CA LYS A 274 10.29 -12.83 11.16
C LYS A 274 9.53 -13.37 9.93
N MET A 275 8.99 -12.49 9.09
CA MET A 275 8.28 -12.89 7.87
C MET A 275 9.26 -13.25 6.73
N GLU A 276 10.49 -12.74 6.77
CA GLU A 276 11.58 -13.16 5.86
C GLU A 276 12.19 -14.51 6.27
N GLU A 277 12.15 -14.86 7.57
CA GLU A 277 12.69 -16.11 8.11
C GLU A 277 11.82 -17.36 7.90
N GLU A 278 10.53 -17.27 7.53
CA GLU A 278 9.71 -18.45 7.16
C GLU A 278 10.02 -18.90 5.72
N PRO A 279 10.80 -19.99 5.49
CA PRO A 279 11.15 -20.38 4.14
C PRO A 279 10.06 -21.28 3.55
N GLU A 280 9.64 -20.98 2.32
CA GLU A 280 9.18 -22.01 1.41
C GLU A 280 10.30 -23.06 1.22
N VAL A 281 10.29 -24.12 2.01
CA VAL A 281 11.20 -25.26 1.78
C VAL A 281 10.63 -26.14 0.68
N LYS A 282 11.27 -26.14 -0.51
CA LYS A 282 11.78 -27.35 -1.21
C LYS A 282 12.93 -27.02 -2.17
N THR A 283 14.15 -27.37 -1.73
CA THR A 283 15.30 -28.00 -2.48
C THR A 283 15.70 -27.42 -3.85
N THR A 284 16.97 -27.15 -4.19
CA THR A 284 18.24 -27.86 -3.89
C THR A 284 19.42 -27.04 -4.44
N ASP A 285 20.60 -27.33 -3.87
CA ASP A 285 21.97 -27.14 -4.39
C ASP A 285 22.64 -25.75 -4.29
N ALA A 286 23.59 -25.69 -3.35
CA ALA A 286 24.70 -24.72 -3.31
C ALA A 286 25.65 -24.91 -4.51
N PRO A 287 26.48 -23.91 -4.86
CA PRO A 287 27.82 -23.91 -4.26
C PRO A 287 28.48 -22.54 -3.99
N LYS A 288 29.21 -22.54 -2.86
CA LYS A 288 30.56 -22.01 -2.60
C LYS A 288 30.81 -20.50 -2.47
N ALA A 289 31.18 -20.17 -1.23
CA ALA A 289 31.92 -19.04 -0.69
C ALA A 289 33.00 -18.41 -1.60
N CYS A 290 33.14 -17.09 -1.46
CA CYS A 290 34.40 -16.36 -1.63
C CYS A 290 34.60 -15.41 -0.45
N THR A 291 35.77 -15.51 0.16
CA THR A 291 36.28 -14.64 1.23
C THR A 291 36.67 -13.26 0.68
N PRO A 292 36.42 -12.14 1.40
CA PRO A 292 36.91 -10.83 1.00
C PRO A 292 38.40 -10.68 1.29
N LYS A 293 39.12 -10.12 0.31
CA LYS A 293 40.52 -9.68 0.46
C LYS A 293 40.57 -8.28 1.07
N THR A 294 41.49 -8.13 2.01
CA THR A 294 41.85 -6.91 2.73
C THR A 294 42.42 -5.84 1.79
N HIS A 295 41.79 -4.66 1.73
CA HIS A 295 42.47 -3.39 1.47
C HIS A 295 41.78 -2.28 2.26
N VAL A 296 42.37 -1.96 3.41
CA VAL A 296 41.96 -0.86 4.29
C VAL A 296 42.42 0.45 3.67
N VAL A 297 41.50 1.41 3.54
CA VAL A 297 41.82 2.83 3.43
C VAL A 297 41.05 3.55 4.53
N ASP A 298 41.77 3.93 5.61
CA ASP A 298 41.27 4.64 6.81
C ASP A 298 40.66 6.04 6.54
N SER A 299 40.30 6.36 5.29
CA SER A 299 39.81 7.69 4.90
C SER A 299 38.29 7.88 5.04
N CYS A 300 37.54 6.78 5.22
CA CYS A 300 36.07 6.82 5.30
C CYS A 300 35.50 6.87 6.72
N LEU A 301 36.35 6.77 7.76
CA LEU A 301 35.96 6.79 9.17
C LEU A 301 36.22 8.15 9.83
N LYS A 302 35.21 8.70 10.50
CA LYS A 302 35.36 9.84 11.41
C LYS A 302 34.60 9.58 12.70
N ASN A 303 35.28 9.66 13.85
CA ASN A 303 34.70 9.46 15.18
C ASN A 303 33.89 8.15 15.34
N GLY A 304 34.37 7.04 14.77
CA GLY A 304 33.66 5.74 14.84
C GLY A 304 32.46 5.61 13.90
N LYS A 305 32.22 6.60 13.04
CA LYS A 305 31.18 6.57 12.00
C LYS A 305 31.78 6.48 10.61
N VAL A 306 31.18 5.66 9.76
CA VAL A 306 31.44 5.66 8.32
C VAL A 306 30.76 6.89 7.74
N VAL A 307 31.53 7.75 7.07
CA VAL A 307 31.02 9.01 6.50
C VAL A 307 30.90 8.98 4.97
N ARG A 308 31.45 7.95 4.32
CA ARG A 308 31.34 7.74 2.86
C ARG A 308 31.65 6.29 2.48
N ILE A 309 31.14 5.86 1.33
CA ILE A 309 31.41 4.53 0.76
C ILE A 309 32.47 4.68 -0.34
N ASP A 310 33.68 4.21 -0.07
CA ASP A 310 34.81 4.31 -1.01
C ASP A 310 35.09 2.98 -1.75
N ASP A 311 34.51 1.86 -1.29
CA ASP A 311 34.72 0.55 -1.90
C ASP A 311 33.89 0.39 -3.18
N GLN A 312 34.60 0.19 -4.30
CA GLN A 312 34.00 0.10 -5.64
C GLN A 312 33.19 -1.18 -5.85
N ALA A 313 33.55 -2.29 -5.19
CA ALA A 313 32.82 -3.55 -5.31
C ALA A 313 31.48 -3.44 -4.57
N LEU A 314 31.49 -2.84 -3.37
CA LEU A 314 30.29 -2.55 -2.61
C LEU A 314 29.37 -1.56 -3.34
N LEU A 315 29.92 -0.50 -3.94
CA LEU A 315 29.13 0.45 -4.73
C LEU A 315 28.42 -0.23 -5.92
N HIS A 316 29.13 -1.11 -6.64
CA HIS A 316 28.55 -1.88 -7.75
C HIS A 316 27.49 -2.89 -7.27
N GLU A 317 27.63 -3.44 -6.07
CA GLU A 317 26.67 -4.37 -5.47
C GLU A 317 25.36 -3.67 -5.08
N ILE A 318 25.44 -2.44 -4.56
CA ILE A 318 24.26 -1.68 -4.13
C ILE A 318 23.64 -0.80 -5.22
N GLU A 319 24.36 -0.57 -6.33
CA GLU A 319 23.87 0.23 -7.48
C GLU A 319 22.51 -0.23 -8.02
N PRO A 320 22.24 -1.53 -8.23
CA PRO A 320 20.93 -2.00 -8.74
C PRO A 320 19.76 -1.67 -7.80
N PHE A 321 20.03 -1.40 -6.53
CA PHE A 321 19.03 -1.03 -5.54
C PHE A 321 18.83 0.48 -5.47
N LEU A 322 19.86 1.28 -5.75
CA LEU A 322 19.89 2.72 -5.45
C LEU A 322 19.95 3.62 -6.70
N ASN A 323 20.47 3.14 -7.82
CA ASN A 323 20.55 3.85 -9.11
C ASN A 323 19.45 3.36 -10.06
N THR A 324 18.22 3.33 -9.55
CA THR A 324 17.02 2.99 -10.32
C THR A 324 15.93 4.03 -10.04
N GLU A 325 14.89 4.06 -10.88
CA GLU A 325 13.76 4.98 -10.72
C GLU A 325 13.07 4.84 -9.35
N TYR A 326 13.12 3.65 -8.74
CA TYR A 326 12.59 3.36 -7.41
C TYR A 326 13.68 2.81 -6.49
N ARG A 327 14.26 3.71 -5.68
CA ARG A 327 15.33 3.35 -4.75
C ARG A 327 14.84 2.40 -3.68
N LYS A 328 15.49 1.25 -3.56
CA LYS A 328 15.35 0.27 -2.47
C LYS A 328 16.44 0.53 -1.44
N THR A 329 16.26 1.59 -0.66
CA THR A 329 17.26 2.08 0.30
C THR A 329 17.56 1.10 1.42
N ILE A 330 16.55 0.36 1.91
CA ILE A 330 16.72 -0.58 3.03
C ILE A 330 17.59 -1.79 2.66
N PRO A 331 17.35 -2.52 1.53
CA PRO A 331 18.26 -3.58 1.09
C PRO A 331 19.70 -3.12 0.89
N ALA A 332 19.88 -1.94 0.27
CA ALA A 332 21.21 -1.37 0.07
C ALA A 332 21.89 -1.00 1.40
N MET A 333 21.13 -0.44 2.34
CA MET A 333 21.61 -0.11 3.68
C MET A 333 22.09 -1.35 4.42
N HIS A 334 21.35 -2.47 4.35
CA HIS A 334 21.77 -3.73 4.97
C HIS A 334 23.07 -4.26 4.34
N ILE A 335 23.19 -4.24 3.01
CA ILE A 335 24.43 -4.65 2.33
C ILE A 335 25.63 -3.80 2.78
N VAL A 336 25.45 -2.47 2.89
CA VAL A 336 26.50 -1.55 3.36
C VAL A 336 26.84 -1.78 4.83
N LYS A 337 25.84 -1.95 5.69
CA LYS A 337 26.00 -2.21 7.12
C LYS A 337 26.78 -3.51 7.34
N ASP A 338 26.34 -4.61 6.72
CA ASP A 338 26.98 -5.93 6.84
C ASP A 338 28.44 -5.89 6.37
N TYR A 339 28.70 -5.20 5.26
CA TYR A 339 30.06 -5.03 4.75
C TYR A 339 30.97 -4.32 5.76
N TYR A 340 30.53 -3.20 6.33
CA TYR A 340 31.38 -2.40 7.23
C TYR A 340 31.49 -2.99 8.64
N GLU A 341 30.43 -3.64 9.15
CA GLU A 341 30.47 -4.36 10.43
C GLU A 341 31.35 -5.61 10.36
N ALA A 342 31.50 -6.23 9.19
CA ALA A 342 32.46 -7.31 8.98
C ALA A 342 33.93 -6.84 8.99
N ILE A 343 34.17 -5.55 8.76
CA ILE A 343 35.52 -4.96 8.65
C ILE A 343 35.93 -4.24 9.94
N TYR A 344 35.01 -3.53 10.58
CA TYR A 344 35.27 -2.71 11.75
C TYR A 344 34.42 -3.18 12.93
N THR A 345 35.10 -3.55 14.02
CA THR A 345 34.46 -4.10 15.21
C THR A 345 33.90 -3.05 16.18
N ASP A 346 34.29 -1.78 16.04
CA ASP A 346 33.95 -0.69 16.96
C ASP A 346 33.20 0.47 16.25
N LEU A 347 32.25 0.13 15.37
CA LEU A 347 31.40 1.12 14.70
C LEU A 347 30.30 1.64 15.63
N HIS A 348 30.12 2.95 15.64
CA HIS A 348 29.06 3.64 16.37
C HIS A 348 28.07 4.28 15.40
N MET A 349 27.45 3.43 14.58
CA MET A 349 26.52 3.85 13.54
C MET A 349 25.09 3.56 13.98
N GLU A 350 24.23 4.58 13.98
CA GLU A 350 22.79 4.43 14.16
C GLU A 350 22.11 4.24 12.78
N PHE A 351 20.88 3.73 12.77
CA PHE A 351 20.11 3.53 11.54
C PHE A 351 20.09 4.77 10.63
N LYS A 352 19.92 5.96 11.23
CA LYS A 352 19.96 7.23 10.51
C LYS A 352 21.30 7.46 9.81
N ASP A 353 22.42 7.10 10.43
CA ASP A 353 23.74 7.26 9.82
C ASP A 353 23.91 6.34 8.61
N TRP A 354 23.42 5.09 8.70
CA TRP A 354 23.44 4.14 7.59
C TRP A 354 22.51 4.56 6.44
N MET A 355 21.33 5.06 6.78
CA MET A 355 20.37 5.58 5.82
C MET A 355 20.91 6.83 5.11
N ASP A 356 21.55 7.74 5.85
CA ASP A 356 22.18 8.93 5.29
C ASP A 356 23.31 8.57 4.30
N LEU A 357 24.08 7.51 4.57
CA LEU A 357 25.12 7.01 3.65
C LEU A 357 24.57 6.54 2.31
N VAL A 358 23.48 5.77 2.31
CA VAL A 358 22.92 5.20 1.07
C VAL A 358 22.02 6.16 0.30
N THR A 359 21.48 7.18 0.97
CA THR A 359 20.61 8.19 0.33
C THR A 359 21.38 9.27 -0.41
N HIS A 360 22.62 9.58 0.01
CA HIS A 360 23.43 10.68 -0.52
C HIS A 360 24.58 10.24 -1.44
N ILE A 361 24.50 9.04 -2.03
CA ILE A 361 25.49 8.56 -3.00
C ILE A 361 25.37 9.35 -4.32
N ASP A 362 26.46 10.01 -4.73
CA ASP A 362 26.55 10.72 -6.01
C ASP A 362 27.07 9.82 -7.13
N TRP A 363 26.16 9.04 -7.72
CA TRP A 363 26.44 8.07 -8.80
C TRP A 363 27.18 8.67 -10.01
N ASN A 364 27.09 9.98 -10.26
CA ASN A 364 27.81 10.64 -11.37
C ASN A 364 29.32 10.79 -11.11
N ASN A 365 29.76 10.63 -9.86
CA ASN A 365 31.16 10.77 -9.44
C ASN A 365 31.72 9.52 -8.73
N CYS A 366 30.93 8.45 -8.56
CA CYS A 366 31.32 7.22 -7.84
C CYS A 366 32.42 6.37 -8.49
N TYR A 367 32.58 6.46 -9.82
CA TYR A 367 33.47 5.57 -10.60
C TYR A 367 34.72 6.26 -11.18
N LYS A 368 35.11 7.44 -10.64
CA LYS A 368 36.24 8.23 -11.16
C LYS A 368 37.60 7.82 -10.63
#